data_AF-A0A6C0EKC1-F1
#
_entry.id   AF-A0A6C0EKC1-F1
#
_cell.length_a   1.000
_cell.length_b   1.000
_cell.length_c   1.000
_cell.angle_alpha   90.00
_cell.angle_beta   90.00
_cell.angle_gamma   90.00
#
_symmetry.space_group_name_H-M   'P 1'
#
loop_
_entity.id
_entity.type
_entity.pdbx_description
1 polymer ?
#
loop_
_entity_poly.entity_id
_entity_poly.type
_entity_poly.pdbx_seq_one_letter_code
_entity_poly.pdbx_strand_id
1 'polypeptide(L)'
;MSGLLFLTSEDFDLQRGTKGNIMCHRIQGFSLILFYSTHCVHCQGLIPIFKSLPGTIGGCQFGMINVSNNRATVEMSKQSVTPIKYVPYIVLYFNMKPFMVYKGPYVADEIRRFIIEVANNIQKKQQFSKAQIKQDDQEGGIPAYTVGRPVCGDDKVCYLEFLSAYQK
;
A
#
# COMPACT_ATOMS: atom_id res chain seq x y z
N MET A 1 19.71 10.22 -6.78
CA MET A 1 19.40 11.37 -5.91
C MET A 1 17.89 11.46 -5.80
N SER A 2 17.30 11.10 -4.67
CA SER A 2 15.84 11.21 -4.49
C SER A 2 15.48 12.68 -4.26
N GLY A 3 14.97 13.34 -5.29
CA GLY A 3 14.51 14.73 -5.22
C GLY A 3 13.10 14.84 -4.61
N LEU A 4 12.76 16.05 -4.18
CA LEU A 4 11.39 16.42 -3.84
C LEU A 4 10.61 16.69 -5.12
N LEU A 5 9.49 15.99 -5.31
CA LEU A 5 8.60 16.15 -6.46
C LEU A 5 7.43 17.08 -6.08
N PHE A 6 7.16 18.06 -6.94
CA PHE A 6 5.95 18.86 -6.84
C PHE A 6 4.92 18.26 -7.78
N LEU A 7 3.85 17.71 -7.22
CA LEU A 7 2.81 17.02 -7.98
C LEU A 7 1.63 17.96 -8.24
N THR A 8 0.97 17.71 -9.36
CA THR A 8 -0.23 18.38 -9.83
C THR A 8 -1.38 17.39 -9.91
N SER A 9 -2.58 17.85 -10.26
CA SER A 9 -3.72 16.95 -10.48
C SER A 9 -3.53 15.96 -11.63
N GLU A 10 -2.66 16.25 -12.60
CA GLU A 10 -2.42 15.40 -13.78
C GLU A 10 -1.53 14.19 -13.46
N ASP A 11 -0.82 14.21 -12.34
CA ASP A 11 0.04 13.12 -11.90
C ASP A 11 -0.74 11.98 -11.22
N PHE A 12 -2.03 12.19 -10.96
CA PHE A 12 -2.92 11.25 -10.29
C PHE A 12 -3.96 10.68 -11.25
N ASP A 13 -4.16 9.37 -11.16
CA ASP A 13 -5.12 8.63 -11.96
C ASP A 13 -5.99 7.75 -11.05
N LEU A 14 -7.28 7.65 -11.32
CA LEU A 14 -8.15 6.68 -10.65
C LEU A 14 -8.00 5.31 -11.30
N GLN A 15 -7.67 4.31 -10.50
CA GLN A 15 -7.63 2.92 -10.92
C GLN A 15 -8.62 2.09 -10.12
N ARG A 16 -9.11 0.99 -10.70
CA ARG A 16 -10.02 0.07 -10.00
C ARG A 16 -9.22 -0.83 -9.06
N GLY A 17 -9.43 -0.68 -7.76
CA GLY A 17 -8.86 -1.54 -6.72
C GLY A 17 -9.80 -2.65 -6.30
N THR A 18 -9.35 -3.53 -5.38
CA THR A 18 -10.13 -4.66 -4.87
C THR A 18 -11.34 -4.25 -4.03
N LYS A 19 -11.26 -3.11 -3.33
CA LYS A 19 -12.32 -2.59 -2.45
C LYS A 19 -13.07 -1.37 -3.01
N GLY A 20 -12.74 -0.95 -4.23
CA GLY A 20 -13.23 0.28 -4.84
C GLY A 20 -12.12 1.01 -5.60
N ASN A 21 -12.43 2.19 -6.12
CA ASN A 21 -11.44 2.97 -6.86
C ASN A 21 -10.33 3.46 -5.91
N ILE A 22 -9.10 3.47 -6.40
CA ILE A 22 -7.91 3.94 -5.69
C ILE A 22 -7.29 5.08 -6.51
N MET A 23 -6.85 6.13 -5.82
CA MET A 23 -6.12 7.22 -6.46
C MET A 23 -4.64 6.84 -6.50
N CYS A 24 -4.13 6.54 -7.69
CA CYS A 24 -2.76 6.13 -7.97
C CYS A 24 -1.95 7.31 -8.54
N HIS A 25 -0.63 7.19 -8.59
CA HIS A 25 0.26 8.14 -9.28
C HIS A 25 1.39 7.38 -10.00
N ARG A 26 2.21 8.07 -10.81
CA ARG A 26 3.21 7.42 -11.70
C ARG A 26 4.56 7.09 -11.06
N ILE A 27 4.71 7.25 -9.75
CA ILE A 27 6.00 7.07 -9.06
C ILE A 27 6.16 5.61 -8.65
N GLN A 28 7.27 5.00 -9.06
CA GLN A 28 7.62 3.62 -8.75
C GLN A 28 8.28 3.49 -7.37
N GLY A 29 8.11 2.34 -6.73
CA GLY A 29 8.68 2.06 -5.41
C GLY A 29 7.92 2.75 -4.26
N PHE A 30 8.65 3.09 -3.20
CA PHE A 30 8.09 3.82 -2.07
C PHE A 30 8.01 5.31 -2.40
N SER A 31 6.83 5.89 -2.18
CA SER A 31 6.66 7.32 -2.30
C SER A 31 5.78 7.85 -1.17
N LEU A 32 6.24 8.91 -0.51
CA LEU A 32 5.49 9.60 0.51
C LEU A 32 4.91 10.87 -0.09
N ILE A 33 3.58 10.98 -0.11
CA ILE A 33 2.88 12.11 -0.71
C ILE A 33 2.23 12.94 0.39
N LEU A 34 2.57 14.23 0.45
CA LEU A 34 1.97 15.21 1.34
C LEU A 34 0.97 16.10 0.57
N PHE A 35 -0.28 16.03 1.01
CA PHE A 35 -1.35 16.93 0.59
C PHE A 35 -1.44 18.09 1.59
N TYR A 36 -1.20 19.31 1.12
CA TYR A 36 -1.17 20.52 1.95
C TYR A 36 -1.98 21.66 1.32
N SER A 37 -2.31 22.66 2.13
CA SER A 37 -3.01 23.88 1.72
C SER A 37 -2.22 25.11 2.18
N THR A 38 -2.20 26.17 1.37
CA THR A 38 -1.56 27.45 1.71
C THR A 38 -2.28 28.18 2.84
N HIS A 39 -3.56 27.89 3.05
CA HIS A 39 -4.40 28.51 4.08
C HIS A 39 -4.38 27.76 5.43
N CYS A 40 -3.61 26.68 5.55
CA CYS A 40 -3.57 25.86 6.76
C CYS A 40 -2.31 26.15 7.59
N VAL A 41 -2.51 26.64 8.82
CA VAL A 41 -1.41 26.95 9.77
C VAL A 41 -0.61 25.70 10.11
N HIS A 42 -1.26 24.55 10.32
CA HIS A 42 -0.57 23.29 10.60
C HIS A 42 0.29 22.80 9.41
N CYS A 43 -0.11 23.11 8.17
CA CYS A 43 0.70 22.79 7.00
C CYS A 43 1.98 23.64 6.95
N GLN A 44 1.92 24.91 7.35
CA GLN A 44 3.08 25.81 7.31
C GLN A 44 4.25 25.29 8.15
N GLY A 45 3.97 24.68 9.31
CA GLY A 45 5.00 24.05 10.15
C GLY A 45 5.52 22.71 9.60
N LEU A 46 4.67 21.91 8.95
CA LEU A 46 5.04 20.60 8.43
C LEU A 46 5.82 20.67 7.10
N ILE A 47 5.52 21.64 6.23
CA ILE A 47 6.19 21.82 4.94
C ILE A 47 7.73 21.84 5.04
N PRO A 48 8.37 22.65 5.91
CA PRO A 48 9.83 22.66 6.02
C PRO A 48 10.40 21.32 6.50
N ILE A 49 9.72 20.66 7.44
CA ILE A 49 10.10 19.33 7.94
C ILE A 49 10.06 18.32 6.79
N PHE A 50 8.98 18.32 6.00
CA PHE A 50 8.83 17.43 4.86
C PHE A 50 9.89 17.69 3.78
N LYS A 51 10.23 18.95 3.52
CA LYS A 51 11.28 19.36 2.57
C LYS A 51 12.69 18.91 2.98
N SER A 52 12.94 18.67 4.27
CA SER A 52 14.23 18.15 4.77
C SER A 52 14.38 16.62 4.72
N LEU A 53 13.29 15.87 4.50
CA LEU A 53 13.33 14.40 4.43
C LEU A 53 14.03 13.85 3.18
N PRO A 54 13.86 14.41 1.97
CA PRO A 54 14.58 13.97 0.78
C PRO A 54 16.09 13.93 1.02
N GLY A 55 16.73 12.85 0.58
CA GLY A 55 18.18 12.65 0.75
C GLY A 55 18.58 11.95 2.06
N THR A 56 17.73 11.95 3.10
CA THR A 56 18.01 11.21 4.35
C THR A 56 17.58 9.74 4.28
N ILE A 57 16.64 9.41 3.39
CA ILE A 57 16.05 8.07 3.24
C ILE A 57 16.29 7.58 1.81
N GLY A 58 17.11 6.53 1.69
CA GLY A 58 17.35 5.85 0.42
C GLY A 58 16.12 5.06 -0.02
N GLY A 59 15.83 5.06 -1.33
CA GLY A 59 14.77 4.22 -1.92
C GLY A 59 13.33 4.71 -1.71
N CYS A 60 13.14 5.89 -1.11
CA CYS A 60 11.84 6.57 -1.03
C CYS A 60 11.86 7.87 -1.84
N GLN A 61 10.78 8.15 -2.55
CA GLN A 61 10.54 9.43 -3.22
C GLN A 61 9.57 10.27 -2.40
N PHE A 62 9.72 11.58 -2.43
CA PHE A 62 8.88 12.50 -1.67
C PHE A 62 8.12 13.39 -2.64
N GLY A 63 6.80 13.40 -2.52
CA GLY A 63 5.93 14.24 -3.33
C GLY A 63 5.14 15.21 -2.46
N MET A 64 4.92 16.42 -2.95
CA MET A 64 4.06 17.41 -2.31
C MET A 64 3.06 17.97 -3.32
N ILE A 65 1.81 18.13 -2.89
CA ILE A 65 0.75 18.73 -3.70
C ILE A 65 -0.05 19.76 -2.91
N ASN A 66 -0.21 20.93 -3.51
CA ASN A 66 -1.07 21.98 -2.98
C ASN A 66 -2.52 21.74 -3.41
N VAL A 67 -3.38 21.33 -2.48
CA VAL A 67 -4.79 21.08 -2.77
C VAL A 67 -5.62 22.37 -2.94
N SER A 68 -5.10 23.53 -2.52
CA SER A 68 -5.77 24.82 -2.75
C SER A 68 -5.83 25.16 -4.23
N ASN A 69 -4.76 24.84 -4.98
CA ASN A 69 -4.66 25.10 -6.41
C ASN A 69 -5.15 23.89 -7.23
N ASN A 70 -5.02 22.67 -6.69
CA ASN A 70 -5.37 21.42 -7.37
C ASN A 70 -6.67 20.83 -6.82
N ARG A 71 -7.80 21.53 -7.00
CA ARG A 71 -9.11 21.07 -6.52
C ARG A 71 -9.54 19.74 -7.16
N ALA A 72 -9.15 19.52 -8.42
CA ALA A 72 -9.42 18.27 -9.13
C ALA A 72 -8.89 17.04 -8.38
N THR A 73 -7.73 17.14 -7.72
CA THR A 73 -7.18 16.04 -6.89
C THR A 73 -8.09 15.72 -5.70
N VAL A 74 -8.67 16.73 -5.06
CA VAL A 74 -9.59 16.53 -3.94
C VAL A 74 -10.87 15.84 -4.42
N GLU A 75 -11.43 16.30 -5.53
CA GLU A 75 -12.63 15.69 -6.12
C GLU A 75 -12.39 14.25 -6.58
N MET A 76 -11.24 13.99 -7.21
CA MET A 76 -10.79 12.65 -7.56
C MET A 76 -10.65 11.76 -6.31
N SER A 77 -10.05 12.28 -5.24
CA SER A 77 -9.88 11.52 -4.00
C SER A 77 -11.21 11.10 -3.37
N LYS A 78 -12.27 11.91 -3.51
CA LYS A 78 -13.62 11.58 -2.99
C LYS A 78 -14.22 10.33 -3.64
N GLN A 79 -13.85 10.06 -4.88
CA GLN A 79 -14.28 8.87 -5.61
C GLN A 79 -13.43 7.63 -5.26
N SER A 80 -12.34 7.82 -4.51
CA SER A 80 -11.45 6.75 -4.08
C SER A 80 -11.80 6.23 -2.68
N VAL A 81 -11.28 5.05 -2.34
CA VAL A 81 -11.41 4.45 -1.00
C VAL A 81 -10.73 5.25 0.11
N THR A 82 -9.80 6.16 -0.24
CA THR A 82 -9.06 7.01 0.70
C THR A 82 -9.30 8.49 0.39
N PRO A 83 -10.49 9.02 0.71
CA PRO A 83 -10.79 10.43 0.46
C PRO A 83 -9.98 11.35 1.36
N ILE A 84 -9.47 12.44 0.78
CA ILE A 84 -8.74 13.48 1.52
C ILE A 84 -9.77 14.35 2.26
N LYS A 85 -9.97 14.09 3.56
CA LYS A 85 -10.96 14.80 4.39
C LYS A 85 -10.41 16.03 5.10
N TYR A 86 -9.11 16.06 5.38
CA TYR A 86 -8.43 17.12 6.10
C TYR A 86 -7.04 17.35 5.54
N VAL A 87 -6.41 18.47 5.90
CA VAL A 87 -5.01 18.78 5.61
C VAL A 87 -4.33 19.29 6.89
N PRO A 88 -3.04 19.00 7.13
CA PRO A 88 -2.16 18.20 6.28
C PRO A 88 -2.54 16.71 6.27
N TYR A 89 -2.34 16.05 5.13
CA TYR A 89 -2.64 14.63 4.94
C TYR A 89 -1.45 13.96 4.26
N ILE A 90 -0.90 12.92 4.88
CA ILE A 90 0.27 12.21 4.41
C ILE A 90 -0.12 10.77 4.08
N VAL A 91 0.16 10.35 2.85
CA VAL A 91 -0.10 8.99 2.39
C VAL A 91 1.18 8.38 1.87
N LEU A 92 1.49 7.19 2.36
CA LEU A 92 2.55 6.35 1.82
C LEU A 92 1.96 5.49 0.70
N TYR A 93 2.62 5.58 -0.44
CA TYR A 93 2.34 4.82 -1.64
C TYR A 93 3.44 3.78 -1.85
N PHE A 94 3.03 2.62 -2.37
CA PHE A 94 3.93 1.55 -2.74
C PHE A 94 3.56 1.05 -4.14
N ASN A 95 4.50 1.14 -5.08
CA ASN A 95 4.30 0.78 -6.48
C ASN A 95 3.02 1.42 -7.06
N MET A 96 2.98 2.76 -7.04
CA MET A 96 1.90 3.60 -7.58
C MET A 96 0.56 3.56 -6.81
N LYS A 97 0.38 2.62 -5.87
CA LYS A 97 -0.89 2.39 -5.18
C LYS A 97 -0.84 2.93 -3.74
N PRO A 98 -1.95 3.49 -3.23
CA PRO A 98 -2.01 3.95 -1.84
C PRO A 98 -1.88 2.74 -0.91
N PHE A 99 -0.91 2.78 0.00
CA PHE A 99 -0.64 1.68 0.92
C PHE A 99 -1.18 1.97 2.32
N MET A 100 -0.80 3.11 2.90
CA MET A 100 -1.25 3.51 4.24
C MET A 100 -1.18 5.01 4.47
N VAL A 101 -2.03 5.49 5.36
CA VAL A 101 -2.06 6.89 5.80
C VAL A 101 -1.18 7.05 7.02
N TYR A 102 -0.30 8.04 7.02
CA TYR A 102 0.50 8.37 8.19
C TYR A 102 -0.32 9.26 9.14
N LYS A 103 -0.45 8.81 10.39
CA LYS A 103 -1.18 9.51 11.47
C LYS A 103 -0.28 9.83 12.67
N GLY A 104 1.03 9.67 12.51
CA GLY A 104 2.00 9.94 13.56
C GLY A 104 2.29 11.44 13.74
N PRO A 105 3.18 11.79 14.68
CA PRO A 105 3.58 13.17 14.94
C PRO A 105 4.38 13.75 13.76
N TYR A 106 4.28 15.07 13.56
CA TYR A 106 4.96 15.80 12.49
C TYR A 106 6.42 16.10 12.83
N VAL A 107 7.22 15.04 13.07
CA VAL A 107 8.64 15.11 13.38
C VAL A 107 9.42 14.30 12.34
N ALA A 108 10.53 14.86 11.84
CA ALA A 108 11.30 14.24 10.77
C ALA A 108 11.74 12.80 11.10
N ASP A 109 12.25 12.59 12.32
CA ASP A 109 12.73 11.28 12.77
C ASP A 109 11.61 10.24 12.85
N GLU A 110 10.40 10.64 13.24
CA GLU A 110 9.24 9.74 13.35
C GLU A 110 8.72 9.34 11.97
N ILE A 111 8.67 10.28 11.03
CA ILE A 111 8.31 9.99 9.63
C ILE A 111 9.36 9.04 9.02
N ARG A 112 10.65 9.25 9.34
CA ARG A 112 11.74 8.39 8.90
C ARG A 112 11.61 6.97 9.44
N ARG A 113 11.43 6.83 10.75
CA ARG A 113 11.25 5.52 11.41
C ARG A 113 10.10 4.75 10.77
N PHE A 114 8.98 5.44 10.55
CA PHE A 114 7.80 4.87 9.90
C PHE A 114 8.10 4.32 8.49
N ILE A 115 8.77 5.09 7.63
CA ILE A 115 9.12 4.60 6.28
C ILE A 115 10.02 3.36 6.35
N ILE A 116 11.04 3.39 7.21
CA ILE A 116 12.00 2.28 7.36
C ILE A 116 11.28 1.02 7.87
N GLU A 117 10.42 1.16 8.88
CA GLU A 117 9.65 0.06 9.45
C GLU A 117 8.73 -0.57 8.40
N VAL A 118 8.02 0.27 7.64
CA VAL A 118 7.13 -0.21 6.58
C VAL A 118 7.91 -0.90 5.47
N ALA A 119 9.04 -0.33 5.02
CA ALA A 119 9.89 -0.94 4.01
C ALA A 119 10.38 -2.34 4.45
N ASN A 120 10.84 -2.47 5.70
CA ASN A 120 11.28 -3.74 6.27
C ASN A 120 10.14 -4.76 6.36
N ASN A 121 8.94 -4.32 6.77
CA ASN A 121 7.77 -5.19 6.89
C ASN A 121 7.29 -5.71 5.53
N ILE A 122 7.36 -4.90 4.47
CA ILE A 122 7.03 -5.34 3.11
C ILE A 122 8.07 -6.35 2.60
N GLN A 123 9.36 -6.11 2.82
CA GLN A 123 10.41 -7.06 2.42
C GLN A 123 10.24 -8.42 3.11
N LYS A 124 9.97 -8.43 4.42
CA LYS A 124 9.66 -9.66 5.17
C LYS A 124 8.46 -10.39 4.57
N LYS A 125 7.33 -9.71 4.33
CA LYS A 125 6.14 -10.33 3.73
C LYS A 125 6.41 -10.94 2.35
N GLN A 126 7.22 -10.30 1.52
CA GLN A 126 7.60 -10.84 0.21
C GLN A 126 8.50 -12.08 0.31
N GLN A 127 9.36 -12.15 1.34
CA GLN A 127 10.16 -13.35 1.61
C GLN A 127 9.29 -14.52 2.06
N PHE A 128 8.31 -14.27 2.94
CA PHE A 128 7.36 -15.30 3.38
C PHE A 128 6.47 -15.80 2.22
N SER A 129 6.01 -14.93 1.32
CA SER A 129 5.22 -15.35 0.16
C SER A 129 6.05 -16.13 -0.88
N LYS A 130 7.35 -15.89 -0.99
CA LYS A 130 8.26 -16.69 -1.84
C LYS A 130 8.66 -18.02 -1.22
N ALA A 131 8.77 -18.08 0.11
CA ALA A 131 9.07 -19.32 0.83
C ALA A 131 7.94 -20.34 0.74
N GLN A 132 6.68 -19.90 0.64
CA GLN A 132 5.52 -20.79 0.48
C GLN A 132 5.31 -21.35 -0.94
N ILE A 133 6.17 -21.00 -1.93
CA ILE A 133 6.07 -21.50 -3.31
C ILE A 133 7.12 -22.60 -3.59
N LYS A 134 7.93 -23.01 -2.61
CA LYS A 134 8.83 -24.17 -2.75
C LYS A 134 8.30 -25.38 -1.97
N GLN A 135 7.87 -26.40 -2.72
CA GLN A 135 7.47 -27.78 -2.35
C GLN A 135 6.01 -27.90 -1.90
N ASP A 136 5.13 -28.56 -2.65
CA ASP A 136 5.06 -30.03 -2.64
C ASP A 136 4.71 -30.65 -4.01
N ASP A 137 5.74 -30.98 -4.81
CA ASP A 137 5.67 -31.96 -5.92
C ASP A 137 6.52 -33.17 -5.52
N GLN A 138 6.28 -33.73 -4.34
CA GLN A 138 6.70 -35.10 -4.03
C GLN A 138 5.46 -35.94 -3.84
N GLU A 139 5.30 -36.92 -4.73
CA GLU A 139 4.42 -38.08 -4.56
C GLU A 139 4.72 -38.75 -3.21
N GLY A 140 4.09 -38.25 -2.15
CA GLY A 140 3.95 -38.95 -0.89
C GLY A 140 3.04 -40.14 -1.13
N GLY A 141 3.65 -41.30 -1.41
CA GLY A 141 2.94 -42.56 -1.58
C GLY A 141 1.98 -42.78 -0.41
N ILE A 142 0.68 -42.83 -0.72
CA ILE A 142 -0.36 -43.06 0.28
C ILE A 142 -0.11 -44.44 0.91
N PRO A 143 -0.06 -44.56 2.25
CA PRO A 143 0.15 -45.85 2.92
C PRO A 143 -0.93 -46.87 2.57
N ALA A 144 -0.54 -48.14 2.39
CA ALA A 144 -1.40 -49.22 1.87
C ALA A 144 -2.68 -49.51 2.69
N TYR A 145 -2.80 -48.98 3.91
CA TYR A 145 -3.97 -49.16 4.78
C TYR A 145 -5.10 -48.14 4.53
N THR A 146 -4.95 -47.20 3.59
CA THR A 146 -6.03 -46.26 3.26
C THR A 146 -7.06 -46.91 2.34
N VAL A 147 -8.34 -46.87 2.73
CA VAL A 147 -9.46 -47.57 2.08
C VAL A 147 -9.98 -46.84 0.82
N GLY A 148 -9.19 -45.95 0.22
CA GLY A 148 -9.57 -45.26 -1.00
C GLY A 148 -8.70 -44.04 -1.28
N ARG A 149 -8.55 -43.71 -2.56
CA ARG A 149 -7.97 -42.43 -2.99
C ARG A 149 -9.08 -41.37 -2.88
N PRO A 150 -8.90 -40.28 -2.13
CA PRO A 150 -9.88 -39.19 -2.13
C PRO A 150 -10.00 -38.64 -3.56
N VAL A 151 -11.23 -38.43 -4.01
CA VAL A 151 -11.49 -37.86 -5.34
C VAL A 151 -11.18 -36.37 -5.24
N CYS A 152 -10.05 -35.95 -5.80
CA CYS A 152 -9.69 -34.54 -5.91
C CYS A 152 -10.58 -33.89 -6.98
N GLY A 153 -11.23 -32.76 -6.65
CA GLY A 153 -11.72 -31.85 -7.68
C GLY A 153 -10.56 -31.25 -8.48
N ASP A 154 -10.86 -30.68 -9.65
CA ASP A 154 -9.88 -30.16 -10.63
C ASP A 154 -8.84 -29.19 -10.04
N ASP A 155 -9.16 -28.55 -8.90
CA ASP A 155 -8.29 -27.58 -8.23
C ASP A 155 -7.31 -28.19 -7.20
N LYS A 156 -7.13 -29.52 -7.15
CA LYS A 156 -6.21 -30.21 -6.21
C LYS A 156 -6.45 -29.87 -4.72
N VAL A 157 -7.67 -29.47 -4.36
CA VAL A 157 -8.05 -29.19 -2.97
C VAL A 157 -9.02 -30.25 -2.47
N CYS A 158 -8.60 -31.01 -1.45
CA CYS A 158 -9.44 -31.99 -0.76
C CYS A 158 -10.14 -31.35 0.44
N TYR A 159 -11.19 -30.55 0.20
CA TYR A 159 -12.08 -30.14 1.28
C TYR A 159 -13.53 -30.42 0.92
N LEU A 160 -14.26 -31.00 1.88
CA LEU A 160 -15.71 -31.03 1.85
C LEU A 160 -16.20 -29.60 2.15
N GLU A 161 -17.08 -29.06 1.32
CA GLU A 161 -17.77 -27.81 1.68
C GLU A 161 -18.57 -28.01 2.97
N PHE A 162 -18.52 -27.03 3.86
CA PHE A 162 -19.08 -27.12 5.22
C PHE A 162 -20.57 -27.48 5.24
N LEU A 163 -21.32 -27.07 4.21
CA LEU A 163 -22.75 -27.36 4.07
C LEU A 163 -23.00 -28.81 3.63
N SER A 164 -22.09 -29.41 2.87
CA SER A 164 -22.15 -30.81 2.43
C SER A 164 -21.75 -31.79 3.53
N ALA A 165 -21.06 -31.33 4.57
CA ALA A 165 -20.56 -32.19 5.65
C ALA A 165 -21.65 -32.69 6.61
N TYR A 166 -22.83 -32.07 6.60
CA TYR A 166 -23.89 -32.35 7.58
C TYR A 166 -25.28 -32.58 6.95
N GLN A 167 -25.36 -32.90 5.66
CA GLN A 167 -26.63 -33.36 5.09
C GLN A 167 -27.00 -34.73 5.69
N LYS A 168 -28.23 -34.81 6.22
CA LYS A 168 -28.81 -36.01 6.83
C LYS A 168 -29.30 -37.00 5.78
#